data_AF-A0A0F9N5Z7-F1
#
_entry.id   AF-A0A0F9N5Z7-F1
#
_cell.length_a   1.000
_cell.length_b   1.000
_cell.length_c   1.000
_cell.angle_alpha   90.00
_cell.angle_beta   90.00
_cell.angle_gamma   90.00
#
_symmetry.space_group_name_H-M   'P 1'
#
loop_
_entity.id
_entity.type
_entity.pdbx_description
1 polymer ?
#
loop_
_entity_poly.entity_id
_entity_poly.type
_entity_poly.pdbx_seq_one_letter_code
_entity_poly.pdbx_strand_id
1 'polypeptide(L)' 'MKEKLPRIKLKHGGHIDMTREDGDVVVSHDGHAVTLKKATGLQTLEMYALLEGLGDSVELAGSEETDGSE' A
#
# COMPACT_ATOMS: atom_id res chain seq x y z
N MET A 1 15.14 4.03 5.35
CA MET A 1 14.45 4.84 4.30
C MET A 1 13.01 4.39 4.24
N LYS A 2 12.04 5.31 4.30
CA LYS A 2 10.62 4.96 4.27
C LYS A 2 10.05 5.16 2.88
N GLU A 3 9.55 4.08 2.29
CA GLU A 3 8.92 4.04 0.97
C GLU A 3 7.40 3.86 1.17
N LYS A 4 6.61 4.69 0.50
CA LYS A 4 5.16 4.47 0.40
C LYS A 4 4.92 3.39 -0.65
N LEU A 5 4.06 2.43 -0.34
CA LEU A 5 3.55 1.42 -1.27
C LEU A 5 2.08 1.74 -1.60
N PRO A 6 1.38 0.94 -2.41
CA PRO A 6 -0.01 1.19 -2.73
C PRO A 6 -0.91 1.29 -1.49
N ARG A 7 -1.84 2.24 -1.52
CA ARG A 7 -2.94 2.34 -0.55
C ARG A 7 -4.22 1.82 -1.19
N ILE A 8 -4.95 0.99 -0.48
CA ILE A 8 -6.22 0.42 -0.94
C ILE A 8 -7.35 1.14 -0.20
N LYS A 9 -8.22 1.86 -0.92
CA LYS A 9 -9.46 2.42 -0.35
C LYS A 9 -10.51 1.33 -0.29
N LEU A 10 -11.09 1.10 0.88
CA LEU A 10 -12.10 0.08 1.11
C LEU A 10 -13.50 0.62 0.82
N LYS A 11 -14.41 -0.28 0.42
CA LYS A 11 -15.80 0.07 0.06
C LYS A 11 -16.59 0.74 1.19
N HIS A 12 -16.20 0.53 2.44
CA HIS A 12 -16.83 1.12 3.62
C HIS A 12 -16.14 2.42 4.10
N GLY A 13 -15.27 3.02 3.27
CA GLY A 13 -14.61 4.30 3.56
C GLY A 13 -13.31 4.23 4.36
N GLY A 14 -12.88 3.04 4.78
CA GLY A 14 -11.57 2.81 5.38
C GLY A 14 -10.45 2.71 4.34
N HIS A 15 -9.21 2.55 4.79
CA HIS A 15 -8.09 2.26 3.90
C HIS A 15 -7.13 1.23 4.51
N ILE A 16 -6.48 0.48 3.63
CA ILE A 16 -5.31 -0.32 3.96
C ILE A 16 -4.09 0.42 3.43
N ASP A 17 -3.20 0.78 4.35
CA ASP A 17 -1.93 1.42 4.05
C ASP A 17 -0.81 0.39 4.01
N MET A 18 -0.01 0.44 2.95
CA MET A 18 1.22 -0.35 2.85
C MET A 18 2.42 0.60 2.80
N THR A 19 3.44 0.32 3.61
CA THR A 19 4.72 1.05 3.59
C THR A 19 5.87 0.09 3.73
N ARG A 20 7.03 0.43 3.17
CA ARG A 20 8.28 -0.30 3.39
C ARG A 20 9.24 0.57 4.20
N GLU A 21 9.75 0.03 5.30
CA GLU A 21 10.70 0.70 6.19
C GLU A 21 11.80 -0.29 6.56
N ASP A 22 13.03 0.05 6.19
CA ASP A 22 14.24 -0.75 6.45
C ASP A 22 14.13 -2.23 6.02
N GLY A 23 13.41 -2.47 4.92
CA GLY A 23 13.18 -3.79 4.33
C GLY A 23 11.95 -4.53 4.87
N ASP A 24 11.36 -4.06 5.96
CA ASP A 24 10.09 -4.58 6.48
C ASP A 24 8.92 -3.92 5.74
N VAL A 25 7.86 -4.69 5.51
CA VAL A 25 6.60 -4.16 4.97
C VAL A 25 5.59 -4.08 6.10
N VAL A 26 5.05 -2.88 6.33
CA VAL A 26 4.01 -2.61 7.29
C VAL A 26 2.69 -2.45 6.55
N VAL A 27 1.70 -3.25 6.92
CA VAL A 27 0.33 -3.18 6.42
C VAL A 27 -0.56 -2.73 7.58
N SER A 28 -1.27 -1.61 7.43
CA SER A 28 -2.08 -1.03 8.51
C SER A 28 -3.51 -0.69 8.07
N HIS A 29 -4.46 -0.90 8.98
CA HIS A 29 -5.89 -0.63 8.79
C HIS A 29 -6.54 -0.32 10.16
N ASP A 30 -7.30 0.77 10.27
CA ASP A 30 -8.09 1.15 11.45
C ASP A 30 -7.33 1.05 12.80
N GLY A 31 -6.09 1.53 12.82
CA GLY A 31 -5.22 1.52 14.02
C GLY A 31 -4.54 0.19 14.32
N HIS A 32 -4.83 -0.86 13.54
CA HIS A 32 -4.11 -2.13 13.57
C HIS A 32 -3.00 -2.14 12.53
N ALA A 33 -1.90 -2.83 12.83
CA ALA A 33 -0.79 -3.00 11.89
C ALA A 33 -0.18 -4.40 12.00
N VAL A 34 0.20 -4.94 10.85
CA VAL A 34 0.96 -6.18 10.72
C VAL A 34 2.28 -5.85 10.03
N THR A 35 3.37 -6.38 10.55
CA THR A 35 4.70 -6.21 9.97
C THR A 35 5.21 -7.52 9.39
N LEU A 36 5.50 -7.52 8.09
CA LEU A 36 6.19 -8.58 7.39
C LEU A 36 7.69 -8.28 7.42
N LYS A 37 8.43 -9.02 8.26
CA LYS A 37 9.86 -8.82 8.44
C LYS A 37 10.64 -9.21 7.18
N LYS A 38 11.46 -8.29 6.67
CA LYS A 38 12.32 -8.47 5.49
C LYS A 38 11.60 -9.08 4.28
N ALA A 39 10.38 -8.61 4.02
CA ALA A 39 9.54 -9.16 2.94
C ALA A 39 10.18 -8.93 1.57
N THR A 40 10.26 -10.00 0.77
CA THR A 40 10.74 -9.89 -0.61
C THR A 40 9.75 -9.10 -1.47
N GLY A 41 10.19 -8.64 -2.64
CA GLY A 41 9.30 -7.98 -3.61
C GLY A 41 8.11 -8.87 -4.00
N LEU A 42 8.35 -10.16 -4.24
CA LEU A 42 7.29 -11.11 -4.58
C LEU A 42 6.26 -11.27 -3.46
N GLN A 43 6.70 -11.46 -2.21
CA GLN A 43 5.80 -11.55 -1.06
C GLN A 43 4.97 -10.27 -0.87
N THR A 44 5.56 -9.12 -1.19
CA THR A 44 4.86 -7.83 -1.12
C THR A 44 3.77 -7.72 -2.19
N LEU A 45 4.06 -8.19 -3.41
CA LEU A 45 3.10 -8.22 -4.52
C LEU A 45 1.96 -9.21 -4.28
N GLU A 46 2.26 -10.40 -3.75
CA GLU A 46 1.26 -11.40 -3.40
C GLU A 46 0.33 -10.89 -2.28
N MET A 47 0.89 -10.25 -1.25
CA MET A 47 0.10 -9.60 -0.21
C MET A 47 -0.83 -8.52 -0.79
N TYR A 48 -0.31 -7.67 -1.69
CA TYR A 48 -1.12 -6.69 -2.39
C TYR A 48 -2.27 -7.34 -3.17
N ALA A 49 -1.99 -8.36 -3.97
CA ALA A 49 -3.00 -9.05 -4.78
C ALA A 49 -4.12 -9.70 -3.93
N LEU A 50 -3.78 -10.20 -2.74
CA LEU A 50 -4.76 -10.74 -1.79
C LEU A 50 -5.68 -9.65 -1.22
N LEU A 51 -5.16 -8.44 -1.02
CA LEU A 51 -5.89 -7.33 -0.38
C LEU A 51 -6.62 -6.44 -1.38
N GLU A 52 -6.16 -6.35 -2.63
CA GLU A 52 -6.74 -5.52 -3.69
C GLU A 52 -8.23 -5.82 -3.91
N GLY A 53 -8.64 -7.09 -3.81
CA GLY A 53 -10.04 -7.50 -3.95
C GLY A 53 -10.97 -6.96 -2.86
N LEU A 54 -10.44 -6.49 -1.72
CA LEU A 54 -11.20 -5.83 -0.66
C LEU A 54 -11.46 -4.34 -0.98
N GLY A 55 -10.68 -3.78 -1.90
CA GLY A 55 -10.72 -2.39 -2.28
C GLY A 55 -11.88 -2.02 -3.21
N ASP A 56 -12.18 -0.73 -3.22
CA ASP A 56 -12.94 -0.03 -4.26
C ASP A 56 -11.99 0.64 -5.26
N SER A 57 -10.87 1.19 -4.79
CA SER A 57 -9.83 1.82 -5.61
C SER A 57 -8.44 1.72 -4.96
N VAL A 58 -7.40 1.95 -5.76
CA VAL A 58 -6.00 1.89 -5.34
C VAL A 58 -5.30 3.21 -5.66
N GLU A 59 -4.56 3.74 -4.70
CA GLU A 59 -3.64 4.87 -4.89
C GLU A 59 -2.21 4.33 -4.96
N LEU A 60 -1.54 4.52 -6.10
CA LEU A 60 -0.16 4.10 -6.30
C LEU A 60 0.80 5.15 -5.74
N ALA A 61 1.89 4.71 -5.14
CA ALA A 61 2.92 5.63 -4.66
C ALA A 61 3.59 6.33 -5.85
N GLY A 62 3.45 7.65 -5.93
CA GLY A 62 4.12 8.47 -6.95
C GLY A 62 3.24 8.98 -8.10
N SER A 63 1.92 8.86 -8.04
CA SER A 63 1.05 9.66 -8.93
C SER A 63 1.00 11.11 -8.44
N GLU A 64 2.10 11.86 -8.63
CA GLU A 64 1.96 13.27 -8.95
C GLU A 64 1.23 13.33 -10.29
N GLU A 65 0.06 13.95 -10.31
CA GLU A 65 -0.52 14.42 -11.56
C GLU A 65 0.55 15.31 -12.21
N THR A 66 1.19 14.83 -13.28
CA THR A 66 1.92 15.73 -14.18
C THR A 66 0.85 16.61 -14.82
N ASP A 67 0.57 17.73 -14.18
CA ASP A 67 -0.23 18.82 -14.74
C ASP A 67 0.47 19.27 -16.03
N GLY A 68 -0.08 18.83 -17.15
CA GLY A 68 0.36 19.23 -18.49
C GLY A 68 0.01 20.69 -18.71
N SER A 69 0.91 21.57 -18.32
CA SER A 69 0.93 22.96 -18.79
C SER A 69 2.07 23.09 -19.81
N GLU A 70 1.73 22.91 -21.09
CA GLU A 70 2.49 23.47 -22.22
C GLU A 70 2.10 24.95 -22.43
#